data_AF-A0A2V9YQW7-F1
#
_entry.id   AF-A0A2V9YQW7-F1
#
_cell.length_a   1.000
_cell.length_b   1.000
_cell.length_c   1.000
_cell.angle_alpha   90.00
_cell.angle_beta   90.00
_cell.angle_gamma   90.00
#
_symmetry.space_group_name_H-M   'P 1'
#
loop_
_entity.id
_entity.type
_entity.pdbx_description
1 polymer ?
#
loop_
_entity_poly.entity_id
_entity_poly.type
_entity_poly.pdbx_seq_one_letter_code
_entity_poly.pdbx_strand_id
1 'polypeptide(L)'
;QNLQHQIAAGPGRSQLMLRSLLGCAYTNDLVWEKFKHLLALARELISQVMRRGQELGEIRVDIPPLELARLYQQMVFGTNAIWSLHPPANLDEWIDRTFDIFWRGIATEARPVPRAARPVSSPGKEQL
;
A
#
# COMPACT_ATOMS: atom_id res chain seq x y z
N GLN A 1 -5.88 32.43 12.55
CA GLN A 1 -5.29 31.35 11.73
C GLN A 1 -5.61 30.01 12.38
N ASN A 2 -6.58 29.21 11.91
CA ASN A 2 -6.67 27.79 12.32
C ASN A 2 -7.71 26.96 11.53
N LEU A 3 -8.77 27.57 10.99
CA LEU A 3 -9.83 26.80 10.31
C LEU A 3 -9.39 26.21 8.95
N GLN A 4 -8.52 26.92 8.23
CA GLN A 4 -8.08 26.52 6.88
C GLN A 4 -7.14 25.31 6.90
N HIS A 5 -6.31 25.16 7.94
CA HIS A 5 -5.47 23.97 8.12
C HIS A 5 -6.27 22.75 8.58
N GLN A 6 -7.32 22.94 9.39
CA GLN A 6 -8.22 21.85 9.80
C GLN A 6 -9.09 21.33 8.64
N ILE A 7 -9.38 22.16 7.64
CA ILE A 7 -10.09 21.75 6.42
C ILE A 7 -9.13 21.10 5.41
N ALA A 8 -7.88 21.57 5.32
CA ALA A 8 -6.86 21.03 4.41
C ALA A 8 -6.35 19.64 4.83
N ALA A 9 -6.27 19.37 6.14
CA ALA A 9 -6.21 18.01 6.66
C ALA A 9 -7.64 17.45 6.66
N GLY A 10 -8.16 17.12 5.47
CA GLY A 10 -9.55 16.70 5.29
C GLY A 10 -10.00 15.64 6.31
N PRO A 11 -11.32 15.43 6.51
CA PRO A 11 -11.87 14.65 7.62
C PRO A 11 -11.19 13.29 7.88
N GLY A 12 -10.70 12.62 6.83
CA GLY A 12 -9.93 11.38 6.92
C GLY A 12 -8.58 11.46 7.67
N ARG A 13 -8.05 12.65 7.96
CA ARG A 13 -6.83 12.89 8.75
C ARG A 13 -7.11 13.28 10.20
N SER A 14 -8.33 13.05 10.69
CA SER A 14 -8.68 13.21 12.10
C SER A 14 -8.65 11.87 12.84
N GLN A 15 -7.72 11.70 13.78
CA GLN A 15 -7.67 10.53 14.66
C GLN A 15 -8.98 10.35 15.43
N LEU A 16 -9.60 11.46 15.88
CA LEU A 16 -10.89 11.41 16.57
C LEU A 16 -11.99 10.89 15.64
N MET A 17 -12.06 11.40 14.41
CA MET A 17 -13.10 10.97 13.47
C MET A 17 -12.94 9.50 13.11
N LEU A 18 -11.70 9.06 12.84
CA LEU A 18 -11.42 7.66 12.54
C LEU A 18 -11.77 6.74 13.72
N ARG A 19 -11.39 7.11 14.96
CA ARG A 19 -11.81 6.37 16.16
C ARG A 19 -13.32 6.30 16.30
N SER A 20 -14.03 7.42 16.12
CA SER A 20 -15.49 7.46 16.21
C SER A 20 -16.15 6.59 15.14
N LEU A 21 -15.63 6.60 13.92
CA LEU A 21 -16.13 5.77 12.82
C LEU A 21 -15.91 4.28 13.11
N LEU A 22 -14.72 3.90 13.54
CA LEU A 22 -14.40 2.51 13.93
C LEU A 22 -15.26 2.07 15.11
N GLY A 23 -15.39 2.90 16.14
CA GLY A 23 -16.28 2.64 17.28
C GLY A 23 -17.72 2.40 16.84
N CYS A 24 -18.25 3.27 15.97
CA CYS A 24 -19.59 3.10 15.42
C CYS A 24 -19.74 1.81 14.61
N ALA A 25 -18.75 1.46 13.78
CA ALA A 25 -18.75 0.19 13.04
C ALA A 25 -18.71 -1.05 13.94
N TYR A 26 -18.22 -0.93 15.19
CA TYR A 26 -18.24 -2.02 16.17
C TYR A 26 -19.52 -2.10 16.99
N THR A 27 -20.27 -1.00 17.13
CA THR A 27 -21.46 -0.92 18.00
C THR A 27 -22.77 -0.74 17.26
N ASN A 28 -22.75 -0.51 15.95
CA ASN A 28 -23.93 -0.23 15.13
C ASN A 28 -23.98 -1.15 13.90
N ASP A 29 -24.98 -2.03 13.87
CA ASP A 29 -25.15 -3.05 12.81
C ASP A 29 -25.30 -2.44 11.41
N LEU A 30 -25.97 -1.29 11.29
CA LEU A 30 -26.14 -0.62 9.99
C LEU A 30 -24.80 -0.13 9.45
N VAL A 31 -23.95 0.43 10.32
CA VAL A 31 -22.60 0.88 9.92
C VAL A 31 -21.69 -0.32 9.68
N TRP A 32 -21.78 -1.36 10.50
CA TRP A 32 -21.06 -2.62 10.30
C TRP A 32 -21.37 -3.25 8.92
N GLU A 33 -22.64 -3.38 8.54
CA GLU A 33 -23.01 -3.93 7.22
C GLU A 33 -22.49 -3.08 6.06
N LYS A 34 -22.52 -1.74 6.20
CA LYS A 34 -21.91 -0.84 5.21
C LYS A 34 -20.40 -1.06 5.09
N PHE A 35 -19.70 -1.18 6.21
CA PHE A 35 -18.26 -1.47 6.24
C PHE A 35 -17.94 -2.82 5.60
N LYS A 36 -18.69 -3.85 5.96
CA LYS A 36 -18.54 -5.21 5.42
C LYS A 36 -18.70 -5.21 3.90
N HIS A 37 -19.73 -4.55 3.37
CA HIS A 37 -19.94 -4.46 1.93
C HIS A 37 -18.82 -3.68 1.22
N LEU A 38 -18.42 -2.53 1.78
CA LEU A 38 -17.33 -1.71 1.23
C LEU A 38 -16.00 -2.48 1.20
N LEU A 39 -15.66 -3.18 2.29
CA LEU A 39 -14.44 -3.98 2.37
C LEU A 39 -14.47 -5.14 1.38
N ALA A 40 -15.62 -5.80 1.18
CA ALA A 40 -15.74 -6.85 0.18
C ALA A 40 -15.52 -6.31 -1.24
N LEU A 41 -16.20 -5.23 -1.61
CA LEU A 41 -16.08 -4.60 -2.93
C LEU A 41 -14.64 -4.11 -3.20
N ALA A 42 -14.04 -3.43 -2.23
CA ALA A 42 -12.65 -2.98 -2.35
C ALA A 42 -11.68 -4.15 -2.53
N ARG A 43 -11.92 -5.28 -1.85
CA ARG A 43 -11.05 -6.47 -1.95
C ARG A 43 -11.04 -7.04 -3.36
N GLU A 44 -12.21 -7.07 -4.01
CA GLU A 44 -12.33 -7.54 -5.40
C GLU A 44 -11.66 -6.59 -6.39
N LEU A 45 -11.71 -5.27 -6.15
CA LEU A 45 -11.00 -4.31 -6.99
C LEU A 45 -9.48 -4.43 -6.83
N ILE A 46 -9.01 -4.57 -5.59
CA ILE A 46 -7.58 -4.75 -5.30
C ILE A 46 -7.08 -6.10 -5.86
N SER A 47 -7.90 -7.17 -5.80
CA SER A 47 -7.51 -8.48 -6.33
C SER A 47 -7.25 -8.44 -7.85
N GLN A 48 -7.95 -7.57 -8.58
CA GLN A 48 -7.69 -7.34 -10.00
C GLN A 48 -6.32 -6.68 -10.24
N VAL A 49 -5.92 -5.74 -9.39
CA VAL A 49 -4.57 -5.15 -9.43
C VAL A 49 -3.51 -6.22 -9.15
N MET A 50 -3.72 -7.04 -8.11
CA MET A 50 -2.80 -8.12 -7.76
C MET A 50 -2.66 -9.14 -8.90
N ARG A 51 -3.79 -9.54 -9.50
CA ARG A 51 -3.82 -10.42 -10.68
C ARG A 51 -3.04 -9.81 -11.83
N ARG A 52 -3.24 -8.52 -12.12
CA ARG A 52 -2.54 -7.87 -13.21
C ARG A 52 -1.03 -7.83 -12.99
N GLY A 53 -0.57 -7.53 -11.78
CA GLY A 53 0.86 -7.58 -11.45
C GLY A 53 1.44 -8.99 -11.55
N GLN A 54 0.67 -10.02 -11.20
CA GLN A 54 1.09 -11.42 -11.39
C GLN A 54 1.20 -11.80 -12.88
N GLU A 55 0.24 -11.39 -13.71
CA GLU A 55 0.29 -11.59 -15.17
C GLU A 55 1.51 -10.91 -15.81
N LEU A 56 1.92 -9.76 -15.28
CA LEU A 56 3.11 -9.02 -15.70
C LEU A 56 4.42 -9.60 -15.12
N GLY A 57 4.32 -10.53 -14.18
CA GLY A 57 5.47 -11.09 -13.46
C GLY A 57 6.12 -10.12 -12.47
N GLU A 58 5.43 -9.04 -12.09
CA GLU A 58 5.88 -8.02 -11.13
C GLU A 58 5.54 -8.39 -9.68
N ILE A 59 4.50 -9.21 -9.49
CA ILE A 59 4.03 -9.67 -8.18
C ILE A 59 4.22 -11.20 -8.11
N ARG A 60 4.65 -11.69 -6.94
CA ARG A 60 4.79 -13.11 -6.64
C ARG A 60 3.49 -13.88 -6.93
N VAL A 61 3.62 -15.10 -7.47
CA VAL A 61 2.49 -15.91 -7.96
C VAL A 61 2.10 -17.06 -7.03
N ASP A 62 2.88 -17.29 -5.97
CA ASP A 62 2.66 -18.36 -4.99
C ASP A 62 1.48 -18.05 -4.04
N ILE A 63 1.02 -16.80 -3.98
CA ILE A 63 -0.13 -16.37 -3.19
C ILE A 63 -1.28 -15.93 -4.13
N PRO A 64 -2.52 -16.40 -3.94
CA PRO A 64 -3.65 -15.98 -4.77
C PRO A 64 -3.90 -14.45 -4.72
N PRO A 65 -4.35 -13.82 -5.83
CA PRO A 65 -4.64 -12.38 -5.88
C PRO A 65 -5.59 -11.87 -4.79
N LEU A 66 -6.61 -12.65 -4.47
CA LEU A 66 -7.62 -12.28 -3.47
C LEU A 66 -7.03 -12.30 -2.05
N GLU A 67 -6.09 -13.20 -1.79
CA GLU A 67 -5.38 -13.27 -0.52
C GLU A 67 -4.39 -12.10 -0.38
N LEU A 68 -3.63 -11.79 -1.43
CA LEU A 68 -2.80 -10.57 -1.48
C LEU A 68 -3.63 -9.29 -1.26
N ALA A 69 -4.82 -9.21 -1.86
CA ALA A 69 -5.74 -8.10 -1.64
C ALA A 69 -6.22 -8.00 -0.18
N ARG A 70 -6.47 -9.15 0.47
CA ARG A 70 -6.81 -9.18 1.90
C ARG A 70 -5.65 -8.71 2.78
N LEU A 71 -4.42 -9.14 2.48
CA LEU A 71 -3.22 -8.69 3.19
C LEU A 71 -3.01 -7.18 3.04
N TYR A 72 -3.20 -6.64 1.84
CA TYR A 72 -3.16 -5.20 1.59
C TYR A 72 -4.21 -4.45 2.45
N GLN A 73 -5.46 -4.93 2.47
CA GLN A 73 -6.50 -4.34 3.31
C GLN A 73 -6.17 -4.38 4.80
N GLN A 74 -5.60 -5.49 5.29
CA GLN A 74 -5.16 -5.61 6.68
C GLN A 74 -4.03 -4.63 7.00
N MET A 75 -3.08 -4.44 6.10
CA MET A 75 -2.01 -3.44 6.25
C MET A 75 -2.58 -2.02 6.31
N VAL A 76 -3.46 -1.65 5.37
CA VAL A 76 -4.10 -0.31 5.35
C VAL A 76 -4.94 -0.09 6.61
N PHE A 77 -5.79 -1.07 6.96
CA PHE A 77 -6.63 -1.01 8.14
C PHE A 77 -5.79 -0.91 9.42
N GLY A 78 -4.79 -1.77 9.57
CA GLY A 78 -3.91 -1.79 10.74
C GLY A 78 -3.15 -0.49 10.92
N THR A 79 -2.59 0.06 9.83
CA THR A 79 -1.91 1.37 9.83
C THR A 79 -2.83 2.47 10.36
N ASN A 80 -4.03 2.56 9.80
CA ASN A 80 -5.02 3.58 10.18
C ASN A 80 -5.56 3.37 11.61
N ALA A 81 -5.90 2.14 11.98
CA ALA A 81 -6.45 1.81 13.29
C ALA A 81 -5.44 2.10 14.41
N ILE A 82 -4.18 1.65 14.27
CA ILE A 82 -3.12 1.91 15.25
C ILE A 82 -2.84 3.42 15.34
N TRP A 83 -2.70 4.09 14.20
CA TRP A 83 -2.51 5.54 14.17
C TRP A 83 -3.64 6.29 14.88
N SER A 84 -4.89 5.81 14.78
CA SER A 84 -6.01 6.45 15.45
C SER A 84 -5.97 6.35 16.99
N LEU A 85 -5.28 5.33 17.52
CA LEU A 85 -5.22 5.00 18.95
C LEU A 85 -3.92 5.44 19.65
N HIS A 86 -2.86 5.69 18.89
CA HIS A 86 -1.55 6.09 19.40
C HIS A 86 -1.39 7.62 19.38
N PRO A 87 -0.57 8.23 20.29
CA PRO A 87 -0.23 9.64 20.24
C PRO A 87 0.12 10.16 18.84
N PRO A 88 -0.13 11.45 18.55
CA PRO A 88 -0.05 11.98 17.19
C PRO A 88 1.31 11.72 16.55
N ALA A 89 1.30 10.85 15.56
CA ALA A 89 2.41 10.63 14.64
C ALA A 89 1.95 11.04 13.24
N ASN A 90 2.90 11.36 12.36
CA ASN A 90 2.58 11.71 10.98
C ASN A 90 1.99 10.48 10.26
N LEU A 91 0.71 10.52 9.89
CA LEU A 91 0.05 9.40 9.22
C LEU A 91 0.70 9.09 7.87
N ASP A 92 1.11 10.13 7.14
CA ASP A 92 1.67 9.99 5.79
C ASP A 92 2.98 9.18 5.85
N GLU A 93 3.83 9.44 6.84
CA GLU A 93 5.06 8.66 7.06
C GLU A 93 4.80 7.17 7.33
N TRP A 94 3.74 6.86 8.08
CA TRP A 94 3.37 5.47 8.37
C TRP A 94 2.75 4.78 7.15
N ILE A 95 1.94 5.50 6.37
CA ILE A 95 1.40 4.98 5.10
C ILE A 95 2.56 4.67 4.15
N ASP A 96 3.49 5.60 3.93
CA ASP A 96 4.61 5.41 3.03
C ASP A 96 5.47 4.20 3.46
N ARG A 97 5.75 4.09 4.77
CA ARG A 97 6.54 2.98 5.31
C ARG A 97 5.84 1.64 5.17
N THR A 98 4.56 1.53 5.51
CA THR A 98 3.85 0.24 5.42
C THR A 98 3.59 -0.16 3.97
N PHE A 99 3.39 0.81 3.07
CA PHE A 99 3.30 0.56 1.63
C PHE A 99 4.62 0.06 1.06
N ASP A 100 5.76 0.71 1.35
CA ASP A 100 7.08 0.26 0.87
C ASP A 100 7.34 -1.20 1.28
N ILE A 101 7.13 -1.51 2.56
CA ILE A 101 7.33 -2.86 3.10
C ILE A 101 6.41 -3.87 2.41
N PHE A 102 5.12 -3.54 2.27
CA PHE A 102 4.15 -4.43 1.63
C PHE A 102 4.55 -4.70 0.18
N TRP A 103 4.77 -3.66 -0.62
CA TRP A 103 5.08 -3.81 -2.05
C TRP A 103 6.39 -4.54 -2.27
N ARG A 104 7.44 -4.24 -1.51
CA ARG A 104 8.70 -4.99 -1.58
C ARG A 104 8.55 -6.45 -1.17
N GLY A 105 7.66 -6.76 -0.22
CA GLY A 105 7.39 -8.13 0.22
C GLY A 105 6.63 -8.98 -0.80
N ILE A 106 5.90 -8.35 -1.72
CA ILE A 106 5.12 -9.05 -2.75
C ILE A 106 5.72 -8.92 -4.15
N ALA A 107 6.65 -7.99 -4.36
CA ALA A 107 7.39 -7.86 -5.60
C ALA A 107 8.20 -9.14 -5.87
N THR A 108 8.23 -9.57 -7.12
CA THR A 108 9.26 -10.50 -7.58
C THR A 108 10.60 -9.75 -7.61
N GLU A 109 11.68 -10.38 -7.14
CA GLU A 109 13.01 -9.82 -7.38
C GLU A 109 13.17 -9.62 -8.88
N ALA A 110 13.36 -8.39 -9.33
CA ALA A 110 13.65 -8.10 -10.72
C ALA A 110 14.82 -9.00 -11.12
N ARG A 111 14.61 -9.91 -12.08
CA ARG A 111 15.72 -10.66 -12.67
C ARG A 111 16.77 -9.63 -13.05
N PRO A 112 18.01 -9.68 -12.53
CA PRO A 112 19.02 -8.71 -12.92
C PRO A 112 19.14 -8.82 -14.44
N VAL A 113 18.82 -7.74 -15.15
CA VAL A 113 19.13 -7.64 -16.57
C VAL A 113 20.63 -7.92 -16.67
N PRO A 114 21.08 -8.96 -17.39
CA PRO A 114 22.50 -9.22 -17.55
C PRO A 114 23.10 -7.93 -18.10
N ARG A 115 23.96 -7.29 -17.31
CA ARG A 115 24.67 -6.09 -17.75
C ARG A 115 25.39 -6.51 -19.03
N ALA A 116 24.91 -6.00 -20.16
CA ALA A 116 25.54 -6.25 -21.46
C ALA A 116 27.04 -6.03 -21.26
N ALA A 117 27.82 -7.06 -21.56
CA ALA A 117 29.26 -7.03 -21.39
C ALA A 117 29.77 -5.76 -22.06
N ARG A 118 30.41 -4.87 -21.29
CA ARG A 118 31.06 -3.69 -21.87
C ARG A 118 31.98 -4.21 -22.97
N PRO A 119 31.95 -3.65 -24.19
CA PRO A 119 32.93 -4.01 -25.19
C PRO A 119 34.31 -3.77 -24.58
N VAL A 120 35.15 -4.81 -24.56
CA VAL A 120 36.57 -4.67 -24.26
C VAL A 120 37.11 -3.69 -25.30
N SER A 121 37.50 -2.49 -24.85
CA SER A 121 38.24 -1.56 -25.68
C SER A 121 39.58 -2.20 -26.02
N SER A 122 39.73 -2.63 -27.28
CA SER A 122 41.01 -3.11 -27.80
C SER A 122 42.08 -2.02 -27.66
N PRO A 123 43.29 -2.36 -27.18
CA PRO A 123 44.36 -1.39 -27.05
C PRO A 123 45.00 -1.09 -28.41
N GLY A 124 45.25 0.20 -28.65
CA GLY A 124 46.38 0.72 -29.41
C GLY A 124 46.39 0.48 -30.92
N LYS A 125 46.26 1.56 -31.69
CA LYS A 125 47.17 1.76 -32.83
C LYS A 125 47.81 3.13 -32.72
N GLU A 126 49.13 3.07 -32.81
CA GLU A 126 50.11 4.13 -32.66
C GLU A 126 49.86 5.34 -33.57
N GLN A 127 50.33 6.47 -33.05
CA GLN A 127 50.63 7.69 -33.78
C GLN A 127 51.52 7.39 -34.98
N LEU A 128 51.16 7.93 -36.14
CA LEU A 128 52.05 8.39 -37.21
C LEU A 128 51.27 9.38 -38.10
#